data_AF-A0A5B8VUR5-F1
#
_entry.id   AF-A0A5B8VUR5-F1
#
_cell.length_a   1.000
_cell.length_b   1.000
_cell.length_c   1.000
_cell.angle_alpha   90.00
_cell.angle_beta   90.00
_cell.angle_gamma   90.00
#
_symmetry.space_group_name_H-M   'P 1'
#
loop_
_entity.id
_entity.type
_entity.pdbx_description
1 polymer ?
#
loop_
_entity_poly.entity_id
_entity_poly.type
_entity_poly.pdbx_seq_one_letter_code
_entity_poly.pdbx_strand_id
1 'polypeptide(L)'
;MRAQQQTFALLFILKKPKGKKDPRSHIYVQLRGNGQKELWSTQRKCLREHWDVRAKRVCGGPKGEVRDINAWLEVLHSPVFQCRQELYGTGKPFTATDIRRLMQGEELFPARTLSEVWHYHYDQVARLLGKDYTYSTIHKYNTSWKALKRFMKLRSGEEDIRLDALDLHFVREYEVWLKTDYGVINNTAVGTNNTTNVAKPNDDTQMLLFQI
;
A
#
# COMPACT_ATOMS: atom_id res chain seq x y z
N MET A 1 10.25 21.35 -6.67
CA MET A 1 10.20 21.59 -5.20
C MET A 1 11.35 20.86 -4.55
N ARG A 2 12.19 21.53 -3.75
CA ARG A 2 13.26 20.86 -2.98
C ARG A 2 12.60 19.99 -1.91
N ALA A 3 12.87 18.68 -1.91
CA ALA A 3 12.48 17.81 -0.82
C ALA A 3 13.15 18.33 0.48
N GLN A 4 12.39 19.01 1.32
CA GLN A 4 12.89 19.39 2.64
C GLN A 4 13.16 18.11 3.42
N GLN A 5 14.40 17.92 3.87
CA GLN A 5 14.75 16.85 4.81
C GLN A 5 13.96 17.06 6.10
N GLN A 6 12.85 16.33 6.25
CA GLN A 6 12.06 16.35 7.48
C GLN A 6 12.88 15.75 8.63
N THR A 7 13.35 16.57 9.58
CA THR A 7 14.17 16.08 10.68
C THR A 7 13.28 15.45 11.75
N PHE A 8 13.35 14.12 11.88
CA PHE A 8 12.69 13.37 12.95
C PHE A 8 13.71 12.91 14.00
N ALA A 9 13.36 13.08 15.28
CA ALA A 9 14.13 12.61 16.42
C ALA A 9 13.30 11.64 17.26
N LEU A 10 13.82 10.43 17.46
CA LEU A 10 13.27 9.41 18.35
C LEU A 10 13.97 9.47 19.70
N LEU A 11 13.19 9.61 20.78
CA LEU A 11 13.68 9.68 22.15
C LEU A 11 12.85 8.76 23.05
N PHE A 12 13.43 8.34 24.17
CA PHE A 12 12.68 7.67 25.23
C PHE A 12 12.53 8.59 26.44
N ILE A 13 11.35 8.57 27.05
CA ILE A 13 11.04 9.38 28.24
C ILE A 13 10.24 8.57 29.26
N LEU A 14 10.32 8.97 30.52
CA LEU A 14 9.40 8.49 31.55
C LEU A 14 8.12 9.32 31.59
N LYS A 15 6.99 8.62 31.65
CA LYS A 15 5.70 9.23 32.01
C LYS A 15 5.33 8.81 33.43
N LYS A 16 4.84 9.78 34.21
CA LYS A 16 4.41 9.54 35.60
C LYS A 16 3.40 8.37 35.64
N PRO A 17 3.49 7.48 36.63
CA PRO A 17 2.51 6.41 36.81
C PRO A 17 1.10 7.00 36.94
N LYS A 18 0.13 6.40 36.25
CA LYS A 18 -1.29 6.71 36.44
C LYS A 18 -1.78 5.87 37.62
N GLY A 19 -1.81 6.46 38.81
CA GLY A 19 -2.38 5.85 40.02
C GLY A 19 -1.33 5.39 41.06
N LYS A 20 -1.82 5.07 42.27
CA LYS A 20 -1.00 4.84 43.48
C LYS A 20 -0.50 3.40 43.68
N LYS A 21 -0.82 2.43 42.80
CA LYS A 21 -0.54 0.99 43.05
C LYS A 21 0.82 0.48 42.55
N ASP A 22 1.37 1.03 41.48
CA ASP A 22 2.69 0.61 40.93
C ASP A 22 3.67 1.79 41.01
N PRO A 23 4.77 1.68 41.78
CA PRO A 23 5.75 2.76 41.91
C PRO A 23 6.55 2.98 40.62
N ARG A 24 6.50 2.05 39.65
CA ARG A 24 7.26 2.15 38.41
C ARG A 24 6.60 3.09 37.41
N SER A 25 7.44 3.86 36.73
CA SER A 25 7.03 4.75 35.64
C SER A 25 7.07 4.01 34.32
N HIS A 26 6.10 4.29 33.43
CA HIS A 26 6.11 3.75 32.08
C HIS A 26 7.13 4.48 31.21
N ILE A 27 7.85 3.72 30.40
CA ILE A 27 8.76 4.25 29.39
C ILE A 27 7.97 4.47 28.11
N TYR A 28 8.02 5.69 27.58
CA TYR A 28 7.36 6.10 26.37
C TYR A 28 8.38 6.40 25.29
N VAL A 29 8.02 6.06 24.06
CA VAL A 29 8.62 6.64 22.87
C VAL A 29 8.11 8.08 22.74
N GLN A 30 9.01 8.98 22.39
CA GLN A 30 8.72 10.34 21.99
C GLN A 30 9.34 10.56 20.61
N LEU A 31 8.48 10.67 19.61
CA LEU A 31 8.88 11.03 18.25
C LEU A 31 8.58 12.51 18.03
N ARG A 32 9.59 13.27 17.62
CA ARG A 32 9.45 14.69 17.26
C ARG A 32 9.79 14.86 15.79
N GLY A 33 9.00 15.63 15.07
CA GLY A 33 9.29 16.01 13.69
C GLY A 33 8.20 16.92 13.12
N ASN A 34 8.58 17.81 12.21
CA ASN A 34 7.65 18.76 11.53
C ASN A 34 6.78 19.58 12.51
N GLY A 35 7.37 20.05 13.61
CA GLY A 35 6.64 20.81 14.64
C GLY A 35 5.65 19.99 15.49
N GLN A 36 5.51 18.70 15.20
CA GLN A 36 4.65 17.78 15.94
C GLN A 36 5.45 16.87 16.86
N LYS A 37 4.77 16.38 17.89
CA LYS A 37 5.32 15.48 18.90
C LYS A 37 4.29 14.41 19.21
N GLU A 38 4.69 13.16 18.98
CA GLU A 38 3.87 11.99 19.22
C GLU A 38 4.47 11.14 20.34
N LEU A 39 3.61 10.57 21.19
CA LEU A 39 4.02 9.76 22.34
C LEU A 39 3.22 8.46 22.42
N TRP A 40 3.91 7.33 22.53
CA TRP A 40 3.30 6.04 22.77
C TRP A 40 4.10 5.18 23.75
N SER A 41 3.40 4.26 24.41
CA SER A 41 4.01 3.37 25.41
C SER A 41 4.92 2.36 24.74
N THR A 42 6.08 2.10 25.33
CA THR A 42 6.96 0.97 24.96
C THR A 42 6.50 -0.36 25.58
N GLN A 43 5.46 -0.33 26.41
CA GLN A 43 5.03 -1.42 27.30
C GLN A 43 6.08 -1.86 28.34
N ARG A 44 7.18 -1.12 28.47
CA ARG A 44 8.16 -1.28 29.55
C ARG A 44 7.96 -0.24 30.64
N LYS A 45 8.41 -0.60 31.84
CA LYS A 45 8.39 0.25 33.03
C LYS A 45 9.73 0.13 33.74
N CYS A 46 10.12 1.17 34.46
CA CYS A 46 11.23 1.10 35.41
C CYS A 46 10.95 2.00 36.62
N LEU A 47 11.69 1.81 37.71
CA LEU A 47 11.69 2.79 38.80
C LEU A 47 12.27 4.11 38.32
N ARG A 48 11.81 5.21 38.90
CA ARG A 48 12.24 6.55 38.50
C ARG A 48 13.71 6.78 38.83
N GLU A 49 14.20 6.28 39.97
CA GLU A 49 15.61 6.36 40.35
C GLU A 49 16.55 5.56 39.42
N HIS A 50 16.01 4.57 38.69
CA HIS A 50 16.80 3.73 37.78
C HIS A 50 16.95 4.33 36.38
N TRP A 51 16.31 5.46 36.09
CA TRP A 51 16.31 6.08 34.77
C TRP A 51 17.33 7.20 34.66
N ASP A 52 18.21 7.11 33.66
CA ASP A 52 19.11 8.20 33.31
C ASP A 52 18.45 9.13 32.28
N VAL A 53 18.18 10.37 32.68
CA VAL A 53 17.53 11.38 31.83
C VAL A 53 18.42 11.82 30.66
N ARG A 54 19.75 11.84 30.83
CA ARG A 54 20.70 12.26 29.79
C ARG A 54 20.91 11.14 28.80
N ALA A 55 21.17 9.92 29.29
CA ALA A 55 21.36 8.74 28.45
C ALA A 55 20.05 8.23 27.83
N LYS A 56 18.89 8.61 28.39
CA LYS A 56 17.55 8.16 27.96
C LYS A 56 17.42 6.64 28.00
N ARG A 57 18.00 6.03 29.02
CA ARG A 57 18.09 4.58 29.21
C ARG A 57 17.97 4.24 30.70
N VAL A 58 17.70 2.97 30.97
CA VAL A 58 17.73 2.44 32.35
C VAL A 58 19.17 2.16 32.73
N CYS A 59 19.60 2.62 33.91
CA CYS A 59 20.96 2.45 34.43
C CYS A 59 21.01 1.77 35.82
N GLY A 60 19.88 1.69 36.54
CA GLY A 60 19.78 1.07 37.86
C GLY A 60 18.90 -0.19 37.89
N GLY A 61 19.12 -1.06 38.89
CA GLY A 61 18.33 -2.27 39.13
C GLY A 61 19.04 -3.57 38.75
N PRO A 62 18.32 -4.72 38.76
CA PRO A 62 18.87 -6.02 38.39
C PRO A 62 19.46 -6.02 36.97
N LYS A 63 20.69 -6.53 36.80
CA LYS A 63 21.41 -6.51 35.51
C LYS A 63 20.61 -7.09 34.33
N GLY A 64 19.86 -8.17 34.57
CA GLY A 64 19.00 -8.79 33.56
C GLY A 64 17.91 -7.83 33.08
N GLU A 65 17.16 -7.23 34.01
CA GLU A 65 16.09 -6.28 33.69
C GLU A 65 16.61 -5.05 32.93
N VAL A 66 17.75 -4.47 33.38
CA VAL A 66 18.38 -3.32 32.71
C VAL A 66 18.75 -3.66 31.26
N ARG A 67 19.38 -4.83 31.05
CA ARG A 67 19.77 -5.29 29.72
C ARG A 67 18.55 -5.51 28.83
N ASP A 68 17.52 -6.19 29.34
CA ASP A 68 16.35 -6.56 28.57
C ASP A 68 15.51 -5.33 28.18
N ILE A 69 15.35 -4.36 29.09
CA ILE A 69 14.66 -3.10 28.78
C ILE A 69 15.46 -2.32 27.72
N ASN A 70 16.76 -2.11 27.93
CA ASN A 70 17.55 -1.31 26.99
C ASN A 70 17.64 -1.98 25.61
N ALA A 71 17.80 -3.31 25.54
CA ALA A 71 17.76 -4.04 24.28
C ALA A 71 16.41 -3.86 23.56
N TRP A 72 15.30 -3.89 24.29
CA TRP A 72 13.98 -3.59 23.73
C TRP A 72 13.87 -2.16 23.19
N LEU A 73 14.42 -1.19 23.91
CA LEU A 73 14.44 0.20 23.45
C LEU A 73 15.26 0.35 22.15
N GLU A 74 16.40 -0.32 22.04
CA GLU A 74 17.20 -0.32 20.82
C GLU A 74 16.44 -0.92 19.62
N VAL A 75 15.74 -2.05 19.83
CA VAL A 75 14.93 -2.68 18.78
C VAL A 75 13.85 -1.74 18.23
N LEU A 76 13.27 -0.88 19.06
CA LEU A 76 12.24 0.07 18.64
C LEU A 76 12.74 1.14 17.66
N HIS A 77 14.05 1.38 17.55
CA HIS A 77 14.59 2.32 16.55
C HIS A 77 14.37 1.83 15.11
N SER A 78 14.50 0.52 14.87
CA SER A 78 14.46 -0.03 13.51
C SER A 78 13.08 0.11 12.86
N PRO A 79 11.95 -0.29 13.49
CA PRO A 79 10.62 -0.12 12.93
C PRO A 79 10.26 1.35 12.67
N VAL A 80 10.61 2.26 13.59
CA VAL A 80 10.39 3.71 13.40
C VAL A 80 11.12 4.20 12.15
N PHE A 81 12.39 3.79 11.99
CA PHE A 81 13.19 4.16 10.84
C PHE A 81 12.63 3.61 9.53
N GLN A 82 12.20 2.34 9.53
CA GLN A 82 11.57 1.68 8.38
C GLN A 82 10.28 2.39 7.95
N CYS A 83 9.35 2.62 8.88
CA CYS A 83 8.10 3.34 8.60
C CYS A 83 8.38 4.76 8.07
N ARG A 84 9.38 5.45 8.62
CA ARG A 84 9.79 6.77 8.10
C ARG A 84 10.30 6.66 6.67
N GLN A 85 11.12 5.66 6.36
CA GLN A 85 11.68 5.48 5.01
C GLN A 85 10.61 5.12 3.98
N GLU A 86 9.64 4.30 4.36
CA GLU A 86 8.46 4.00 3.54
C GLU A 86 7.67 5.27 3.22
N LEU A 87 7.36 6.08 4.24
CA LEU A 87 6.65 7.35 4.07
C LEU A 87 7.41 8.34 3.20
N TYR A 88 8.74 8.43 3.34
CA TYR A 88 9.57 9.22 2.43
C TYR A 88 9.48 8.74 0.98
N GLY A 89 9.48 7.42 0.76
CA GLY A 89 9.34 6.82 -0.58
C GLY A 89 8.06 7.21 -1.30
N THR A 90 7.00 7.57 -0.56
CA THR A 90 5.72 8.02 -1.16
C THR A 90 5.79 9.42 -1.78
N GLY A 91 6.80 10.24 -1.41
CA GLY A 91 6.90 11.65 -1.82
C GLY A 91 5.81 12.56 -1.25
N LYS A 92 4.93 12.06 -0.39
CA LYS A 92 3.86 12.83 0.24
C LYS A 92 4.33 13.40 1.59
N PRO A 93 3.81 14.57 2.02
CA PRO A 93 4.02 15.04 3.38
C PRO A 93 3.44 14.05 4.39
N PHE A 94 4.19 13.78 5.47
CA PHE A 94 3.74 12.95 6.59
C PHE A 94 4.14 13.56 7.94
N THR A 95 3.53 13.04 9.01
CA THR A 95 3.68 13.49 10.40
C THR A 95 4.24 12.40 11.32
N ALA A 96 4.57 12.77 12.56
CA ALA A 96 4.95 11.80 13.58
C ALA A 96 3.80 10.84 13.92
N THR A 97 2.55 11.31 13.81
CA THR A 97 1.35 10.49 13.98
C THR A 97 1.24 9.44 12.88
N ASP A 98 1.54 9.80 11.64
CA ASP A 98 1.53 8.85 10.51
C ASP A 98 2.55 7.73 10.73
N ILE A 99 3.78 8.05 11.14
CA ILE A 99 4.78 7.01 11.49
C ILE A 99 4.22 6.04 12.55
N ARG A 100 3.59 6.57 13.60
CA ARG A 100 3.00 5.74 14.66
C ARG A 100 1.89 4.83 14.11
N ARG A 101 0.97 5.38 13.31
CA ARG A 101 -0.14 4.64 12.71
C ARG A 101 0.38 3.51 11.80
N LEU A 102 1.39 3.81 10.98
CA LEU A 102 2.04 2.81 10.13
C LEU A 102 2.72 1.70 10.95
N MET A 103 3.39 2.06 12.05
CA MET A 103 3.95 1.06 12.99
C MET A 103 2.88 0.18 13.64
N GLN A 104 1.64 0.66 13.77
CA GLN A 104 0.50 -0.10 14.27
C GLN A 104 -0.18 -0.95 13.19
N GLY A 105 0.35 -0.94 11.97
CA GLY A 105 -0.20 -1.65 10.82
C GLY A 105 -1.36 -0.93 10.14
N GLU A 106 -1.58 0.35 10.45
CA GLU A 106 -2.61 1.13 9.76
C GLU A 106 -2.16 1.49 8.34
N GLU A 107 -3.07 1.31 7.40
CA GLU A 107 -2.90 1.76 6.03
C GLU A 107 -3.20 3.27 5.93
N LEU A 108 -2.16 4.06 5.69
CA LEU A 108 -2.26 5.52 5.67
C LEU A 108 -2.69 6.09 4.33
N PHE A 109 -2.27 5.42 3.27
CA PHE A 109 -2.66 5.75 1.92
C PHE A 109 -3.39 4.52 1.39
N PRO A 110 -4.66 4.63 1.00
CA PRO A 110 -5.36 3.50 0.41
C PRO A 110 -4.54 2.99 -0.77
N ALA A 111 -4.20 1.70 -0.77
CA ALA A 111 -3.61 1.09 -1.94
C ALA A 111 -4.56 1.28 -3.11
N ARG A 112 -3.99 1.72 -4.23
CA ARG A 112 -4.74 1.80 -5.47
C ARG A 112 -5.15 0.39 -5.88
N THR A 113 -6.34 0.28 -6.45
CA THR A 113 -6.80 -0.97 -7.02
C THR A 113 -6.53 -1.03 -8.52
N LEU A 114 -6.63 -2.23 -9.07
CA LEU A 114 -6.48 -2.46 -10.50
C LEU A 114 -7.58 -1.75 -11.29
N SER A 115 -8.82 -1.74 -10.77
CA SER A 115 -9.93 -1.02 -11.40
C SER A 115 -9.70 0.49 -11.48
N GLU A 116 -9.20 1.11 -10.40
CA GLU A 116 -8.88 2.55 -10.40
C GLU A 116 -7.85 2.91 -11.47
N VAL A 117 -6.78 2.12 -11.59
CA VAL A 117 -5.76 2.33 -12.62
C VAL A 117 -6.32 2.08 -14.01
N TRP A 118 -7.14 1.04 -14.16
CA TRP A 118 -7.77 0.71 -15.43
C TRP A 118 -8.67 1.85 -15.92
N HIS A 119 -9.58 2.35 -15.08
CA HIS A 119 -10.48 3.43 -15.42
C HIS A 119 -9.73 4.74 -15.70
N TYR A 120 -8.71 5.06 -14.90
CA TYR A 120 -7.86 6.21 -15.18
C TYR A 120 -7.24 6.14 -16.59
N HIS A 121 -6.68 4.98 -16.97
CA HIS A 121 -6.10 4.78 -18.30
C HIS A 121 -7.17 4.80 -19.40
N TYR A 122 -8.29 4.12 -19.18
CA TYR A 122 -9.42 4.08 -20.11
C TYR A 122 -9.92 5.50 -20.43
N ASP A 123 -10.07 6.35 -19.42
CA ASP A 123 -10.49 7.75 -19.59
C ASP A 123 -9.50 8.54 -20.46
N GLN A 124 -8.20 8.30 -20.32
CA GLN A 124 -7.19 8.93 -21.19
C GLN A 124 -7.33 8.45 -22.63
N VAL A 125 -7.47 7.13 -22.86
CA VAL A 125 -7.62 6.54 -24.19
C VAL A 125 -8.92 7.00 -24.85
N ALA A 126 -10.02 7.03 -24.10
CA ALA A 126 -11.34 7.47 -24.57
C ALA A 126 -11.34 8.94 -25.03
N ARG A 127 -10.62 9.83 -24.34
CA ARG A 127 -10.43 11.24 -24.74
C ARG A 127 -9.70 11.41 -26.08
N LEU A 128 -8.95 10.39 -26.49
CA LEU A 128 -8.18 10.35 -27.74
C LEU A 128 -8.92 9.56 -28.85
N LEU A 129 -10.17 9.17 -28.62
CA LEU A 129 -11.02 8.52 -29.61
C LEU A 129 -11.25 9.45 -30.82
N GLY A 130 -11.09 8.92 -32.02
CA GLY A 130 -11.21 9.67 -33.28
C GLY A 130 -9.98 10.53 -33.60
N LYS A 131 -8.95 10.52 -32.74
CA LYS A 131 -7.64 11.13 -32.98
C LYS A 131 -6.58 10.05 -33.12
N ASP A 132 -6.15 9.51 -31.98
CA ASP A 132 -5.09 8.50 -31.91
C ASP A 132 -5.66 7.08 -31.76
N TYR A 133 -6.91 6.96 -31.32
CA TYR A 133 -7.56 5.66 -31.09
C TYR A 133 -8.84 5.51 -31.89
N THR A 134 -9.11 4.27 -32.29
CA THR A 134 -10.34 3.87 -32.99
C THR A 134 -11.35 3.30 -32.01
N TYR A 135 -12.62 3.26 -32.43
CA TYR A 135 -13.67 2.59 -31.66
C TYR A 135 -13.37 1.10 -31.43
N SER A 136 -12.78 0.41 -32.43
CA SER A 136 -12.33 -0.98 -32.28
C SER A 136 -11.32 -1.13 -31.15
N THR A 137 -10.42 -0.16 -30.99
CA THR A 137 -9.44 -0.16 -29.89
C THR A 137 -10.12 -0.03 -28.54
N ILE A 138 -11.05 0.92 -28.36
CA ILE A 138 -11.83 1.07 -27.12
C ILE A 138 -12.62 -0.20 -26.80
N HIS A 139 -13.24 -0.81 -27.80
CA HIS A 139 -13.95 -2.07 -27.63
C HIS A 139 -13.03 -3.19 -27.11
N LYS A 140 -11.80 -3.30 -27.65
CA LYS A 140 -10.81 -4.26 -27.16
C LYS A 140 -10.42 -3.99 -25.71
N TYR A 141 -10.25 -2.73 -25.29
CA TYR A 141 -10.02 -2.41 -23.87
C TYR A 141 -11.18 -2.95 -23.01
N ASN A 142 -12.43 -2.63 -23.36
CA ASN A 142 -13.59 -3.11 -22.61
C ASN A 142 -13.67 -4.64 -22.53
N THR A 143 -13.39 -5.33 -23.64
CA THR A 143 -13.36 -6.80 -23.67
C THR A 143 -12.25 -7.36 -22.78
N SER A 144 -11.04 -6.79 -22.84
CA SER A 144 -9.92 -7.17 -21.96
C SER A 144 -10.24 -6.94 -20.48
N TRP A 145 -10.92 -5.85 -20.14
CA TRP A 145 -11.33 -5.58 -18.75
C TRP A 145 -12.33 -6.61 -18.24
N LYS A 146 -13.33 -6.96 -19.06
CA LYS A 146 -14.31 -8.00 -18.73
C LYS A 146 -13.65 -9.36 -18.52
N ALA A 147 -12.68 -9.72 -19.36
CA ALA A 147 -11.91 -10.94 -19.21
C ALA A 147 -11.13 -10.96 -17.88
N LEU A 148 -10.45 -9.86 -17.56
CA LEU A 148 -9.68 -9.72 -16.33
C LEU A 148 -10.56 -9.79 -15.08
N LYS A 149 -11.71 -9.09 -15.06
CA LYS A 149 -12.68 -9.20 -13.95
C LYS A 149 -13.21 -10.62 -13.77
N ARG A 150 -13.51 -11.31 -14.87
CA ARG A 150 -13.96 -12.70 -14.83
C ARG A 150 -12.88 -13.61 -14.24
N PHE A 151 -11.63 -13.44 -14.64
CA PHE A 151 -10.51 -14.19 -14.07
C PHE A 151 -10.35 -13.94 -12.56
N MET A 152 -10.36 -12.69 -12.13
CA MET A 152 -10.30 -12.35 -10.70
C MET A 152 -11.45 -12.99 -9.92
N LYS A 153 -12.67 -12.95 -10.47
CA LYS A 153 -13.85 -13.56 -9.86
C LYS A 153 -13.69 -15.06 -9.69
N LEU A 154 -13.11 -15.74 -10.69
CA LEU A 154 -12.84 -17.18 -10.63
C LEU A 154 -11.74 -17.55 -9.63
N ARG A 155 -10.67 -16.74 -9.56
CA ARG A 155 -9.50 -16.99 -8.73
C ARG A 155 -9.73 -16.74 -7.25
N SER A 156 -10.36 -15.61 -6.90
CA SER A 156 -10.48 -15.14 -5.51
C SER A 156 -11.91 -14.82 -5.08
N GLY A 157 -12.89 -14.90 -5.98
CA GLY A 157 -14.28 -14.50 -5.69
C GLY A 157 -14.52 -12.98 -5.76
N GLU A 158 -13.50 -12.19 -6.05
CA GLU A 158 -13.55 -10.72 -6.11
C GLU A 158 -13.41 -10.21 -7.55
N GLU A 159 -13.99 -9.06 -7.87
CA GLU A 159 -13.86 -8.43 -9.20
C GLU A 159 -12.81 -7.31 -9.25
N ASP A 160 -12.08 -7.11 -8.16
CA ASP A 160 -11.00 -6.14 -8.06
C ASP A 160 -9.88 -6.67 -7.17
N ILE A 161 -8.71 -6.06 -7.31
CA ILE A 161 -7.49 -6.45 -6.58
C ILE A 161 -6.64 -5.22 -6.30
N ARG A 162 -5.99 -5.19 -5.14
CA ARG A 162 -5.01 -4.15 -4.82
C ARG A 162 -3.78 -4.31 -5.69
N LEU A 163 -3.19 -3.21 -6.15
CA LEU A 163 -1.98 -3.27 -6.99
C LEU A 163 -0.78 -3.90 -6.28
N ASP A 164 -0.69 -3.77 -4.95
CA ASP A 164 0.37 -4.38 -4.14
C ASP A 164 0.21 -5.90 -3.97
N ALA A 165 -0.98 -6.43 -4.25
CA ALA A 165 -1.26 -7.86 -4.29
C ALA A 165 -1.04 -8.48 -5.69
N LEU A 166 -0.69 -7.68 -6.69
CA LEU A 166 -0.34 -8.19 -8.02
C LEU A 166 1.11 -8.65 -8.06
N ASP A 167 1.30 -9.94 -8.31
CA ASP A 167 2.62 -10.54 -8.46
C ASP A 167 2.78 -11.25 -9.82
N LEU A 168 3.98 -11.76 -10.09
CA LEU A 168 4.26 -12.49 -11.33
C LEU A 168 3.41 -13.77 -11.44
N HIS A 169 3.00 -14.34 -10.32
CA HIS A 169 2.18 -15.54 -10.31
C HIS A 169 0.77 -15.23 -10.83
N PHE A 170 0.13 -14.18 -10.36
CA PHE A 170 -1.14 -13.66 -10.89
C PHE A 170 -1.08 -13.46 -12.40
N VAL A 171 -0.02 -12.80 -12.90
CA VAL A 171 0.13 -12.52 -14.34
C VAL A 171 0.22 -13.81 -15.15
N ARG A 172 0.99 -14.80 -14.67
CA ARG A 172 1.15 -16.10 -15.35
C ARG A 172 -0.14 -16.91 -15.34
N GLU A 173 -0.84 -16.96 -14.21
CA GLU A 173 -2.13 -17.64 -14.11
C GLU A 173 -3.17 -17.02 -15.05
N TYR A 174 -3.21 -15.68 -15.10
CA TYR A 174 -4.09 -14.97 -16.04
C TYR A 174 -3.75 -15.29 -17.49
N GLU A 175 -2.47 -15.31 -17.86
CA GLU A 175 -2.03 -15.67 -19.22
C GLU A 175 -2.45 -17.10 -19.60
N VAL A 176 -2.24 -18.06 -18.69
CA VAL A 176 -2.64 -19.46 -18.91
C VAL A 176 -4.16 -19.56 -19.07
N TRP A 177 -4.92 -18.94 -18.18
CA TRP A 177 -6.38 -18.92 -18.23
C TRP A 177 -6.92 -18.29 -19.52
N LEU A 178 -6.29 -17.20 -19.99
CA LEU A 178 -6.68 -16.57 -21.25
C LEU A 178 -6.56 -17.55 -22.44
N LYS A 179 -5.50 -18.36 -22.48
CA LYS A 179 -5.24 -19.29 -23.59
C LYS A 179 -6.04 -20.59 -23.49
N THR A 180 -6.36 -21.03 -22.28
CA THR A 180 -6.99 -22.35 -22.04
C THR A 180 -8.49 -22.25 -21.87
N ASP A 181 -8.96 -21.51 -20.86
CA ASP A 181 -10.38 -21.44 -20.49
C ASP A 181 -11.14 -20.33 -21.21
N TYR A 182 -10.51 -19.16 -21.40
CA TYR A 182 -11.17 -18.02 -22.06
C TYR A 182 -11.11 -18.11 -23.59
N GLY A 183 -10.16 -18.87 -24.13
CA GLY A 183 -10.04 -19.14 -25.57
C GLY A 183 -9.48 -17.97 -26.40
N VAL A 184 -8.63 -17.12 -25.82
CA VAL A 184 -7.89 -16.11 -26.61
C VAL A 184 -6.87 -16.80 -27.49
N ILE A 185 -7.03 -16.64 -28.79
CA ILE A 185 -6.07 -17.11 -29.80
C ILE A 185 -5.18 -15.93 -30.19
N ASN A 186 -3.87 -16.15 -30.30
CA ASN A 186 -2.96 -15.16 -30.86
C ASN A 186 -3.37 -14.88 -32.30
N ASN A 187 -3.65 -13.61 -32.63
CA ASN A 187 -3.75 -13.20 -34.03
C ASN A 187 -2.34 -13.29 -34.64
N THR A 188 -2.00 -14.44 -35.19
CA THR A 188 -0.80 -14.59 -35.99
C THR A 188 -0.95 -13.67 -37.20
N ALA A 189 -0.19 -12.57 -37.26
CA ALA A 189 0.05 -11.83 -38.49
C ALA A 189 1.00 -12.63 -39.41
N VAL A 190 0.71 -13.92 -39.61
CA VAL A 190 1.45 -14.85 -40.44
C VAL A 190 0.43 -15.65 -41.24
N GLY A 191 0.31 -15.33 -42.53
CA GLY A 191 -0.13 -16.26 -43.56
C GLY A 191 -1.61 -16.27 -43.96
N THR A 192 -1.91 -15.48 -45.01
CA THR A 192 -2.80 -15.82 -46.15
C THR A 192 -4.30 -16.06 -45.93
N ASN A 193 -5.07 -15.09 -46.47
CA ASN A 193 -6.28 -15.25 -47.28
C ASN A 193 -7.00 -16.61 -47.18
N ASN A 194 -8.10 -16.66 -46.43
CA ASN A 194 -9.25 -17.42 -46.87
C ASN A 194 -10.52 -16.61 -46.65
N THR A 195 -11.10 -16.21 -47.77
CA THR A 195 -12.43 -15.64 -47.88
C THR A 195 -13.47 -16.64 -47.43
N THR A 196 -14.21 -16.30 -46.37
CA THR A 196 -15.62 -16.67 -46.28
C THR A 196 -16.36 -15.55 -45.56
N ASN A 197 -17.08 -14.80 -46.40
CA ASN A 197 -18.16 -13.90 -46.08
C ASN A 197 -19.19 -14.61 -45.17
N VAL A 198 -19.73 -13.94 -44.14
CA VAL A 198 -21.18 -13.83 -43.83
C VAL A 198 -21.40 -12.89 -42.63
N ALA A 199 -22.35 -11.97 -42.83
CA ALA A 199 -23.17 -11.18 -41.89
C ALA A 199 -22.57 -9.98 -41.13
N LYS A 200 -22.92 -8.78 -41.61
CA LYS A 200 -23.00 -7.54 -40.82
C LYS A 200 -24.12 -7.66 -39.77
N PRO A 201 -23.90 -7.27 -38.50
CA PRO A 201 -25.01 -7.00 -37.57
C PRO A 201 -25.54 -5.58 -37.74
N ASN A 202 -26.86 -5.45 -37.62
CA ASN A 202 -27.67 -4.23 -37.75
C ASN A 202 -27.35 -3.11 -36.75
N ASP A 203 -27.78 -1.90 -37.14
CA ASP A 203 -27.48 -0.57 -36.61
C ASP A 203 -28.06 -0.21 -35.21
N ASP A 204 -28.54 -1.18 -34.42
CA ASP A 204 -29.27 -0.88 -33.15
C ASP A 204 -28.45 -1.02 -31.87
N THR A 205 -27.14 -1.28 -31.96
CA THR A 205 -26.29 -1.47 -30.76
C THR A 205 -25.72 -0.18 -30.15
N GLN A 206 -26.11 1.01 -30.63
CA GLN A 206 -25.57 2.29 -30.11
C GLN A 206 -26.17 2.77 -28.78
N MET A 207 -27.17 2.09 -28.21
CA MET A 207 -27.93 2.60 -27.06
C MET A 207 -27.75 1.83 -25.74
N LEU A 208 -26.59 1.18 -25.51
CA LEU A 208 -26.35 0.44 -24.26
C LEU A 208 -24.93 0.56 -23.67
N LEU A 209 -24.21 1.64 -23.97
CA LEU A 209 -22.81 1.84 -23.50
C LEU A 209 -22.63 2.94 -22.42
N PHE A 210 -23.68 3.28 -21.69
CA PHE A 210 -23.59 4.22 -20.54
C PHE A 210 -23.99 3.63 -19.19
N GLN A 211 -23.83 2.32 -18.98
CA GLN A 211 -23.94 1.76 -17.63
C GLN A 211 -22.77 0.83 -17.29
N ILE A 212 -22.02 1.30 -16.27
CA ILE A 212 -20.98 0.66 -15.45
C ILE A 212 -19.57 0.65 -16.04
#